data_AF-D0NCH2-F1
#
_entry.id   AF-D0NCH2-F1
#
_cell.length_a   1.000
_cell.length_b   1.000
_cell.length_c   1.000
_cell.angle_alpha   90.00
_cell.angle_beta   90.00
_cell.angle_gamma   90.00
#
_symmetry.space_group_name_H-M   'P 1'
#
loop_
_entity.id
_entity.type
_entity.pdbx_description
1 polymer ?
#
loop_
_entity_poly.entity_id
_entity_poly.type
_entity_poly.pdbx_seq_one_letter_code
_entity_poly.pdbx_strand_id
1 'polypeptide(L)'
;MHLRRIFLMTLVTVLVMNSVLKVTGAGVSLIEQVKVAGRGDRNDGRILRAAKTNNEIDNVEGSPGEDERANSISSFLSKARKKISLFVKTTVWLERYKSVDYVQEKLGMKGLTGAELSSHKNYKRLQNYAKNLRENIIWRDVRQDKSTYTVWNDVGLNKKTAFDPKTTLWKEVPDDAIRAQLEKIRGTRAFKKYEEYAVAFDDYQINLYSSDRPAIFFDKNATPLEKMARIQIWVTTKRPKAYVKEFLNLEHANQQKLSSDRFYQFYLKELEKMNKV
;
A
#
# COMPACT_ATOMS: atom_id res chain seq x y z
N MET A 1 -10.52 14.11 2.74
CA MET A 1 -9.04 14.17 2.62
C MET A 1 -8.53 13.96 1.19
N HIS A 2 -9.29 13.32 0.29
CA HIS A 2 -8.89 13.06 -1.11
C HIS A 2 -8.84 14.30 -2.02
N LEU A 3 -9.80 15.24 -1.91
CA LEU A 3 -9.76 16.47 -2.71
C LEU A 3 -8.52 17.32 -2.42
N ARG A 4 -8.09 17.46 -1.16
CA ARG A 4 -6.91 18.25 -0.79
C ARG A 4 -5.61 17.77 -1.44
N ARG A 5 -5.46 16.47 -1.76
CA ARG A 5 -4.25 15.93 -2.43
C ARG A 5 -4.32 16.11 -3.96
N ILE A 6 -5.50 15.99 -4.57
CA ILE A 6 -5.70 16.32 -6.00
C ILE A 6 -5.47 17.81 -6.23
N PHE A 7 -6.01 18.67 -5.35
CA PHE A 7 -5.76 20.11 -5.38
C PHE A 7 -4.28 20.46 -5.16
N LEU A 8 -3.55 19.73 -4.32
CA LEU A 8 -2.09 19.92 -4.16
C LEU A 8 -1.33 19.52 -5.44
N MET A 9 -1.77 18.47 -6.13
CA MET A 9 -1.17 17.99 -7.38
C MET A 9 -1.40 18.96 -8.54
N THR A 10 -2.63 19.48 -8.70
CA THR A 10 -2.90 20.58 -9.64
C THR A 10 -2.20 21.85 -9.21
N LEU A 11 -2.08 22.15 -7.92
CA LEU A 11 -1.38 23.35 -7.45
C LEU A 11 0.13 23.26 -7.70
N VAL A 12 0.76 22.08 -7.61
CA VAL A 12 2.19 21.91 -7.92
C VAL A 12 2.44 21.96 -9.43
N THR A 13 1.60 21.33 -10.25
CA THR A 13 1.69 21.46 -11.72
C THR A 13 1.37 22.88 -12.19
N VAL A 14 0.37 23.54 -11.60
CA VAL A 14 0.02 24.93 -11.89
C VAL A 14 1.03 25.92 -11.29
N LEU A 15 1.70 25.64 -10.16
CA LEU A 15 2.82 26.47 -9.69
C LEU A 15 4.01 26.37 -10.65
N VAL A 16 4.25 25.19 -11.21
CA VAL A 16 5.30 24.95 -12.22
C VAL A 16 4.94 25.62 -13.56
N MET A 17 3.66 25.69 -13.94
CA MET A 17 3.22 26.42 -15.13
C MET A 17 3.10 27.94 -14.92
N ASN A 18 2.66 28.43 -13.75
CA ASN A 18 2.50 29.87 -13.47
C ASN A 18 3.81 30.57 -13.11
N SER A 19 4.87 29.84 -12.77
CA SER A 19 6.21 30.43 -12.63
C SER A 19 6.86 30.77 -13.98
N VAL A 20 6.28 30.32 -15.10
CA VAL A 20 6.59 30.81 -16.45
C VAL A 20 5.98 32.20 -16.70
N LEU A 21 4.96 32.61 -15.92
CA LEU A 21 4.14 33.81 -16.17
C LEU A 21 4.28 34.93 -15.13
N LYS A 22 5.11 34.77 -14.09
CA LYS A 22 5.32 35.82 -13.07
C LYS A 22 6.79 36.25 -12.97
N VAL A 23 7.36 36.67 -14.10
CA VAL A 23 8.23 37.84 -14.12
C VAL A 23 7.30 39.05 -14.24
N THR A 24 6.76 39.51 -13.10
CA THR A 24 6.31 40.88 -12.80
C THR A 24 5.40 40.85 -11.57
N GLY A 25 5.85 41.46 -10.47
CA GLY A 25 5.02 42.24 -9.55
C GLY A 25 4.11 41.52 -8.53
N ALA A 26 4.37 41.87 -7.25
CA ALA A 26 3.47 41.87 -6.09
C ALA A 26 3.09 40.53 -5.42
N GLY A 27 3.39 40.46 -4.12
CA GLY A 27 3.21 39.30 -3.25
C GLY A 27 1.92 39.31 -2.43
N VAL A 28 1.67 38.20 -1.72
CA VAL A 28 0.75 38.09 -0.57
C VAL A 28 1.23 36.95 0.36
N SER A 29 1.25 37.24 1.65
CA SER A 29 1.47 36.34 2.81
C SER A 29 0.15 35.67 3.24
N LEU A 30 0.18 34.46 3.84
CA LEU A 30 -0.87 34.01 4.79
C LEU A 30 -0.47 32.76 5.62
N ILE A 31 -0.20 33.01 6.91
CA ILE A 31 -0.69 32.36 8.17
C ILE A 31 -0.57 30.82 8.39
N GLU A 32 0.36 30.47 9.30
CA GLU A 32 0.18 30.01 10.69
C GLU A 32 -0.76 28.83 11.11
N GLN A 33 -0.09 27.84 11.73
CA GLN A 33 -0.45 26.90 12.82
C GLN A 33 -1.75 26.08 12.86
N VAL A 34 -1.60 24.75 12.92
CA VAL A 34 -2.31 23.90 13.91
C VAL A 34 -1.34 22.84 14.46
N LYS A 35 -1.26 22.81 15.80
CA LYS A 35 -0.52 21.87 16.65
C LYS A 35 -1.52 20.85 17.20
N VAL A 36 -1.33 19.55 16.96
CA VAL A 36 -2.00 18.48 17.73
C VAL A 36 -1.03 17.35 18.00
N ALA A 37 -1.11 16.86 19.24
CA ALA A 37 -0.13 16.11 19.99
C ALA A 37 -0.11 14.59 19.71
N GLY A 38 1.08 14.03 19.92
CA GLY A 38 1.37 12.81 20.69
C GLY A 38 0.56 11.54 20.46
N ARG A 39 1.16 10.57 19.77
CA ARG A 39 1.06 9.13 20.14
C ARG A 39 2.12 8.30 19.39
N GLY A 40 3.03 7.66 20.14
CA GLY A 40 3.51 6.31 19.82
C GLY A 40 4.89 6.11 19.18
N ASP A 41 5.96 6.47 19.90
CA ASP A 41 7.40 6.30 19.54
C ASP A 41 7.88 4.84 19.28
N ARG A 42 6.98 3.84 19.37
CA ARG A 42 7.32 2.42 19.17
C ARG A 42 7.03 1.89 17.77
N ASN A 43 6.30 2.64 16.92
CA ASN A 43 5.94 2.19 15.57
C ASN A 43 6.88 2.70 14.47
N ASP A 44 7.72 3.66 14.83
CA ASP A 44 8.50 4.52 13.94
C ASP A 44 9.64 3.77 13.22
N GLY A 45 10.41 2.98 13.98
CA GLY A 45 11.42 2.10 13.40
C GLY A 45 10.84 0.94 12.59
N ARG A 46 9.54 0.64 12.73
CA ARG A 46 8.87 -0.41 11.93
C ARG A 46 8.51 0.09 10.54
N ILE A 47 8.06 1.35 10.41
CA ILE A 47 7.71 1.97 9.11
C ILE A 47 8.91 2.01 8.18
N LEU A 48 10.07 2.48 8.67
CA LEU A 48 11.30 2.54 7.88
C LEU A 48 11.76 1.13 7.46
N ARG A 49 11.78 0.17 8.38
CA ARG A 49 12.14 -1.23 8.08
C ARG A 49 11.18 -1.87 7.06
N ALA A 50 9.88 -1.59 7.17
CA ALA A 50 8.88 -2.10 6.23
C ALA A 50 9.08 -1.51 4.83
N ALA A 51 9.30 -0.20 4.73
CA ALA A 51 9.53 0.48 3.47
C ALA A 51 10.86 0.08 2.80
N LYS A 52 11.94 -0.17 3.57
CA LYS A 52 13.20 -0.72 3.02
C LYS A 52 12.97 -2.08 2.37
N THR A 53 12.28 -3.00 3.05
CA THR A 53 11.95 -4.34 2.50
C THR A 53 10.93 -4.31 1.36
N ASN A 54 10.29 -3.18 1.05
CA ASN A 54 9.44 -3.07 -0.15
C ASN A 54 10.27 -2.76 -1.40
N ASN A 55 11.51 -2.29 -1.23
CA ASN A 55 12.39 -1.91 -2.34
C ASN A 55 13.20 -3.11 -2.89
N GLU A 56 13.12 -4.30 -2.28
CA GLU A 56 13.87 -5.51 -2.70
C GLU A 56 13.24 -6.24 -3.90
N ILE A 57 12.06 -5.84 -4.38
CA ILE A 57 11.37 -6.46 -5.52
C ILE A 57 11.86 -5.88 -6.86
N ASP A 58 12.60 -4.77 -6.86
CA ASP A 58 13.00 -4.05 -8.08
C ASP A 58 14.39 -4.43 -8.63
N ASN A 59 15.04 -5.50 -8.14
CA ASN A 59 16.24 -6.06 -8.78
C ASN A 59 15.88 -6.94 -9.98
N VAL A 60 15.07 -6.42 -10.91
CA VAL A 60 14.98 -6.95 -12.27
C VAL A 60 15.86 -6.08 -13.15
N GLU A 61 16.98 -6.67 -13.55
CA GLU A 61 17.94 -6.12 -14.49
C GLU A 61 17.29 -6.00 -15.88
N GLY A 62 17.21 -4.78 -16.43
CA GLY A 62 16.85 -4.56 -17.84
C GLY A 62 15.89 -3.40 -18.14
N SER A 63 16.36 -2.16 -18.01
CA SER A 63 16.13 -1.14 -19.06
C SER A 63 17.22 -0.06 -18.98
N PRO A 64 18.28 -0.15 -19.81
CA PRO A 64 19.18 0.95 -20.03
C PRO A 64 18.52 1.92 -21.03
N GLY A 65 17.94 3.01 -20.53
CA GLY A 65 17.45 4.09 -21.40
C GLY A 65 16.15 4.75 -20.96
N GLU A 66 16.11 5.35 -19.76
CA GLU A 66 15.07 6.36 -19.44
C GLU A 66 15.67 7.65 -18.86
N ASP A 67 16.92 7.96 -19.22
CA ASP A 67 17.52 9.27 -18.94
C ASP A 67 16.95 10.40 -19.84
N GLU A 68 16.04 10.11 -20.78
CA GLU A 68 15.57 11.09 -21.78
C GLU A 68 14.14 11.63 -21.59
N ARG A 69 13.43 11.27 -20.52
CA ARG A 69 12.26 12.07 -20.04
C ARG A 69 12.61 12.98 -18.86
N ALA A 70 13.89 13.04 -18.50
CA ALA A 70 14.39 13.88 -17.40
C ALA A 70 14.63 15.35 -17.81
N ASN A 71 14.64 15.68 -19.10
CA ASN A 71 15.29 16.90 -19.58
C ASN A 71 14.56 18.22 -19.31
N SER A 72 13.24 18.21 -19.07
CA SER A 72 12.51 19.44 -18.71
C SER A 72 12.74 19.85 -17.24
N ILE A 73 12.64 18.88 -16.32
CA ILE A 73 12.74 19.16 -14.88
C ILE A 73 14.22 19.21 -14.45
N SER A 74 15.10 18.37 -15.01
CA SER A 74 16.53 18.36 -14.67
C SER A 74 17.25 19.63 -15.12
N SER A 75 16.91 20.16 -16.31
CA SER A 75 17.48 21.41 -16.84
C SER A 75 17.01 22.65 -16.09
N PHE A 76 15.81 22.62 -15.52
CA PHE A 76 15.30 23.68 -14.64
C PHE A 76 15.95 23.62 -13.24
N LEU A 77 16.13 22.40 -12.70
CA LEU A 77 16.80 22.18 -11.41
C LEU A 77 18.29 22.52 -11.44
N SER A 78 18.96 22.37 -12.60
CA SER A 78 20.39 22.72 -12.75
C SER A 78 20.62 24.23 -12.82
N LYS A 79 19.65 25.00 -13.37
CA LYS A 79 19.70 26.47 -13.42
C LYS A 79 19.33 27.16 -12.10
N ALA A 80 18.53 26.53 -11.23
CA ALA A 80 18.08 27.08 -9.93
C ALA A 80 18.87 26.54 -8.71
N ARG A 81 20.19 26.43 -8.83
CA ARG A 81 21.06 25.64 -7.94
C ARG A 81 21.14 26.13 -6.48
N LYS A 82 20.63 27.33 -6.15
CA LYS A 82 20.52 27.81 -4.77
C LYS A 82 19.06 27.94 -4.37
N LYS A 83 18.62 27.06 -3.46
CA LYS A 83 17.39 27.15 -2.64
C LYS A 83 16.12 26.43 -3.14
N ILE A 84 16.24 25.34 -3.89
CA ILE A 84 15.13 24.38 -4.01
C ILE A 84 14.86 23.77 -2.62
N SER A 85 13.69 24.06 -2.08
CA SER A 85 13.23 23.56 -0.78
C SER A 85 13.35 22.05 -0.71
N LEU A 86 13.75 21.53 0.46
CA LEU A 86 13.82 20.09 0.72
C LEU A 86 12.46 19.41 0.53
N PHE A 87 11.36 20.15 0.71
CA PHE A 87 10.01 19.69 0.41
C PHE A 87 9.81 19.32 -1.07
N VAL A 88 10.27 20.17 -1.99
CA VAL A 88 10.16 19.94 -3.44
C VAL A 88 10.96 18.71 -3.82
N LYS A 89 12.20 18.58 -3.31
CA LYS A 89 13.03 17.39 -3.55
C LYS A 89 12.35 16.10 -3.08
N THR A 90 11.83 16.08 -1.86
CA THR A 90 11.14 14.89 -1.34
C THR A 90 9.85 14.56 -2.10
N THR A 91 9.17 15.56 -2.66
CA THR A 91 7.97 15.34 -3.50
C THR A 91 8.35 14.69 -4.82
N VAL A 92 9.36 15.23 -5.51
CA VAL A 92 9.87 14.65 -6.77
C VAL A 92 10.40 13.23 -6.56
N TRP A 93 11.14 12.98 -5.49
CA TRP A 93 11.62 11.62 -5.18
C TRP A 93 10.46 10.66 -4.94
N LEU A 94 9.40 11.12 -4.27
CA LEU A 94 8.22 10.33 -3.97
C LEU A 94 7.43 9.98 -5.24
N GLU A 95 7.27 10.93 -6.16
CA GLU A 95 6.65 10.73 -7.48
C GLU A 95 7.44 9.74 -8.35
N ARG A 96 8.77 9.76 -8.22
CA ARG A 96 9.69 8.86 -8.91
C ARG A 96 9.94 7.56 -8.14
N TYR A 97 9.17 7.28 -7.10
CA TYR A 97 9.26 6.09 -6.26
C TYR A 97 10.68 5.76 -5.77
N LYS A 98 11.51 6.78 -5.50
CA LYS A 98 12.89 6.55 -5.06
C LYS A 98 12.92 5.83 -3.72
N SER A 99 13.85 4.88 -3.58
CA SER A 99 13.96 4.05 -2.38
C SER A 99 14.19 4.86 -1.10
N VAL A 100 13.77 4.31 0.04
CA VAL A 100 14.00 4.94 1.34
C VAL A 100 15.50 5.10 1.61
N ASP A 101 16.32 4.14 1.19
CA ASP A 101 17.78 4.22 1.36
C ASP A 101 18.39 5.35 0.52
N TYR A 102 17.94 5.52 -0.73
CA TYR A 102 18.33 6.64 -1.57
C TYR A 102 18.00 7.98 -0.89
N VAL A 103 16.77 8.13 -0.37
CA VAL A 103 16.37 9.37 0.29
C VAL A 103 17.08 9.56 1.63
N GLN A 104 17.34 8.49 2.38
CA GLN A 104 18.13 8.54 3.62
C GLN A 104 19.53 9.10 3.32
N GLU A 105 20.20 8.59 2.29
CA GLU A 105 21.50 9.09 1.84
C GLU A 105 21.42 10.57 1.42
N LYS A 106 20.45 10.94 0.57
CA LYS A 106 20.29 12.34 0.12
C LYS A 106 19.89 13.32 1.23
N LEU A 107 19.39 12.82 2.36
CA LEU A 107 19.12 13.60 3.56
C LEU A 107 20.32 13.70 4.51
N GLY A 108 21.50 13.19 4.10
CA GLY A 108 22.73 13.25 4.87
C GLY A 108 22.82 12.21 5.99
N MET A 109 22.02 11.14 5.91
CA MET A 109 21.93 10.10 6.93
C MET A 109 22.52 8.76 6.45
N LYS A 110 23.46 8.81 5.50
CA LYS A 110 24.14 7.62 4.99
C LYS A 110 24.88 6.93 6.14
N GLY A 111 24.73 5.61 6.26
CA GLY A 111 25.38 4.83 7.31
C GLY A 111 24.74 4.94 8.71
N LEU A 112 23.89 5.94 8.96
CA LEU A 112 23.23 6.08 10.26
C LEU A 112 22.20 4.96 10.48
N THR A 113 22.25 4.34 11.66
CA THR A 113 21.28 3.32 12.09
C THR A 113 20.89 3.53 13.56
N GLY A 114 19.92 2.75 14.06
CA GLY A 114 19.54 2.76 15.48
C GLY A 114 19.24 4.15 16.04
N ALA A 115 19.82 4.44 17.20
CA ALA A 115 19.65 5.69 17.94
C ALA A 115 20.21 6.92 17.19
N GLU A 116 21.29 6.74 16.43
CA GLU A 116 21.93 7.82 15.66
C GLU A 116 21.02 8.29 14.53
N LEU A 117 20.39 7.35 13.83
CA LEU A 117 19.42 7.66 12.78
C LEU A 117 18.19 8.37 13.35
N SER A 118 17.64 7.90 14.47
CA SER A 118 16.44 8.50 15.08
C SER A 118 16.67 9.90 15.64
N SER A 119 17.89 10.20 16.07
CA SER A 119 18.26 11.50 16.63
C SER A 119 18.56 12.55 15.56
N HIS A 120 18.70 12.15 14.29
CA HIS A 120 19.06 13.07 13.21
C HIS A 120 17.90 14.02 12.87
N LYS A 121 18.20 15.30 12.63
CA LYS A 121 17.21 16.36 12.33
C LYS A 121 16.25 16.06 11.16
N ASN A 122 16.69 15.24 10.20
CA ASN A 122 15.89 14.84 9.03
C ASN A 122 15.13 13.52 9.22
N TYR A 123 15.20 12.88 10.39
CA TYR A 123 14.59 11.58 10.64
C TYR A 123 13.08 11.59 10.41
N LYS A 124 12.36 12.55 10.99
CA LYS A 124 10.90 12.72 10.81
C LYS A 124 10.51 12.90 9.35
N ARG A 125 11.36 13.54 8.55
CA ARG A 125 11.14 13.69 7.11
C ARG A 125 11.27 12.37 6.38
N LEU A 126 12.26 11.55 6.72
CA LEU A 126 12.44 10.21 6.15
C LEU A 126 11.28 9.28 6.53
N GLN A 127 10.77 9.36 7.76
CA GLN A 127 9.59 8.61 8.19
C GLN A 127 8.36 8.96 7.36
N ASN A 128 8.06 10.26 7.24
CA ASN A 128 6.94 10.74 6.42
C ASN A 128 7.10 10.32 4.96
N TYR A 129 8.31 10.41 4.43
CA TYR A 129 8.63 9.95 3.08
C TYR A 129 8.34 8.44 2.93
N ALA A 130 8.84 7.61 3.83
CA ALA A 130 8.64 6.16 3.81
C ALA A 130 7.15 5.77 3.91
N LYS A 131 6.39 6.45 4.78
CA LYS A 131 4.93 6.28 4.89
C LYS A 131 4.22 6.63 3.58
N ASN A 132 4.52 7.80 3.02
CA ASN A 132 3.89 8.25 1.77
C ASN A 132 4.29 7.37 0.58
N LEU A 133 5.55 6.92 0.50
CA LEU A 133 6.01 6.03 -0.56
C LEU A 133 5.24 4.71 -0.52
N ARG A 134 5.08 4.13 0.68
CA ARG A 134 4.29 2.92 0.89
C ARG A 134 2.84 3.11 0.47
N GLU A 135 2.19 4.21 0.88
CA GLU A 135 0.82 4.54 0.43
C GLU A 135 0.75 4.65 -1.10
N ASN A 136 1.69 5.35 -1.73
CA ASN A 136 1.71 5.55 -3.18
C ASN A 136 1.92 4.24 -3.97
N ILE A 137 2.72 3.31 -3.45
CA ILE A 137 2.92 1.99 -4.07
C ILE A 137 1.62 1.20 -4.01
N ILE A 138 0.96 1.13 -2.85
CA ILE A 138 -0.32 0.43 -2.69
C ILE A 138 -1.36 1.00 -3.66
N TRP A 139 -1.54 2.33 -3.67
CA TRP A 139 -2.55 2.97 -4.54
C TRP A 139 -2.21 2.91 -6.02
N ARG A 140 -0.93 2.82 -6.40
CA ARG A 140 -0.53 2.55 -7.79
C ARG A 140 -0.97 1.14 -8.18
N ASP A 141 -0.58 0.15 -7.39
CA ASP A 141 -0.84 -1.26 -7.66
C ASP A 141 -2.36 -1.56 -7.69
N VAL A 142 -3.14 -0.98 -6.75
CA VAL A 142 -4.61 -1.10 -6.74
C VAL A 142 -5.25 -0.52 -8.00
N ARG A 143 -4.79 0.66 -8.47
CA ARG A 143 -5.32 1.30 -9.69
C ARG A 143 -4.87 0.63 -10.98
N GLN A 144 -3.86 -0.24 -10.91
CA GLN A 144 -3.41 -1.08 -12.01
C GLN A 144 -4.04 -2.48 -11.94
N ASP A 145 -5.09 -2.64 -11.13
CA ASP A 145 -5.84 -3.89 -10.95
C ASP A 145 -4.96 -5.09 -10.57
N LYS A 146 -3.87 -4.83 -9.84
CA LYS A 146 -3.01 -5.90 -9.34
C LYS A 146 -3.78 -6.77 -8.35
N SER A 147 -3.93 -8.05 -8.65
CA SER A 147 -4.73 -8.96 -7.82
C SER A 147 -4.13 -9.15 -6.41
N THR A 148 -4.98 -9.41 -5.41
CA THR A 148 -4.51 -9.71 -4.04
C THR A 148 -3.64 -10.96 -3.99
N TYR A 149 -3.91 -11.93 -4.88
CA TYR A 149 -3.08 -13.12 -5.05
C TYR A 149 -1.67 -12.80 -5.55
N THR A 150 -1.52 -11.88 -6.51
CA THR A 150 -0.18 -11.42 -6.95
C THR A 150 0.58 -10.83 -5.78
N VAL A 151 -0.05 -9.94 -4.99
CA VAL A 151 0.61 -9.34 -3.81
C VAL A 151 0.94 -10.39 -2.74
N TRP A 152 0.07 -11.38 -2.52
CA TRP A 152 0.36 -12.52 -1.63
C TRP A 152 1.66 -13.23 -1.99
N ASN A 153 1.90 -13.46 -3.28
CA ASN A 153 3.11 -14.08 -3.79
C ASN A 153 4.32 -13.14 -3.71
N ASP A 154 4.15 -11.87 -4.06
CA ASP A 154 5.22 -10.85 -4.03
C ASP A 154 5.80 -10.67 -2.63
N VAL A 155 4.96 -10.74 -1.59
CA VAL A 155 5.42 -10.68 -0.19
C VAL A 155 5.93 -12.04 0.33
N GLY A 156 5.90 -13.08 -0.50
CA GLY A 156 6.43 -14.41 -0.23
C GLY A 156 5.60 -15.24 0.75
N LEU A 157 4.29 -14.99 0.91
CA LEU A 157 3.45 -15.75 1.84
C LEU A 157 3.24 -17.20 1.38
N ASN A 158 3.21 -17.45 0.07
CA ASN A 158 3.18 -18.78 -0.52
C ASN A 158 4.38 -19.67 -0.10
N LYS A 159 5.53 -19.08 0.19
CA LYS A 159 6.74 -19.79 0.65
C LYS A 159 6.83 -19.92 2.17
N LYS A 160 5.88 -19.37 2.91
CA LYS A 160 5.87 -19.34 4.38
C LYS A 160 4.90 -20.31 5.02
N THR A 161 4.23 -21.12 4.20
CA THR A 161 3.28 -22.13 4.66
C THR A 161 3.71 -23.52 4.22
N ALA A 162 3.22 -24.55 4.92
CA ALA A 162 3.45 -25.94 4.55
C ALA A 162 2.72 -26.36 3.26
N PHE A 163 1.81 -25.53 2.75
CA PHE A 163 1.07 -25.79 1.51
C PHE A 163 1.78 -25.18 0.32
N ASP A 164 2.11 -26.02 -0.66
CA ASP A 164 2.56 -25.58 -1.98
C ASP A 164 1.33 -25.29 -2.86
N PRO A 165 1.17 -24.06 -3.40
CA PRO A 165 0.04 -23.71 -4.26
C PRO A 165 -0.21 -24.65 -5.44
N LYS A 166 0.85 -25.28 -5.98
CA LYS A 166 0.81 -26.10 -7.20
C LYS A 166 0.52 -27.58 -6.91
N THR A 167 1.05 -28.11 -5.81
CA THR A 167 0.95 -29.55 -5.51
C THR A 167 -0.09 -29.87 -4.43
N THR A 168 -0.55 -28.86 -3.68
CA THR A 168 -1.57 -29.07 -2.64
C THR A 168 -2.93 -29.40 -3.25
N LEU A 169 -3.50 -30.54 -2.86
CA LEU A 169 -4.86 -30.92 -3.17
C LEU A 169 -5.84 -30.19 -2.24
N TRP A 170 -6.15 -28.94 -2.58
CA TRP A 170 -6.93 -28.04 -1.74
C TRP A 170 -8.33 -28.53 -1.32
N LYS A 171 -8.91 -29.46 -2.08
CA LYS A 171 -10.18 -30.12 -1.75
C LYS A 171 -10.07 -31.05 -0.53
N GLU A 172 -8.88 -31.57 -0.25
CA GLU A 172 -8.58 -32.50 0.86
C GLU A 172 -8.03 -31.78 2.08
N VAL A 173 -7.57 -30.53 1.94
CA VAL A 173 -7.07 -29.75 3.08
C VAL A 173 -8.24 -29.26 3.93
N PRO A 174 -8.34 -29.64 5.22
CA PRO A 174 -9.43 -29.19 6.08
C PRO A 174 -9.21 -27.74 6.55
N ASP A 175 -10.32 -27.04 6.87
CA ASP A 175 -10.30 -25.60 7.18
C ASP A 175 -9.51 -25.25 8.46
N ASP A 176 -9.42 -26.18 9.41
CA ASP A 176 -8.61 -26.07 10.63
C ASP A 176 -7.11 -26.09 10.31
N ALA A 177 -6.65 -26.94 9.39
CA ALA A 177 -5.27 -26.96 8.93
C ALA A 177 -4.90 -25.65 8.22
N ILE A 178 -5.81 -25.09 7.40
CA ILE A 178 -5.62 -23.77 6.78
C ILE A 178 -5.52 -22.69 7.85
N ARG A 179 -6.45 -22.66 8.82
CA ARG A 179 -6.41 -21.70 9.94
C ARG A 179 -5.11 -21.76 10.73
N ALA A 180 -4.61 -22.97 11.03
CA ALA A 180 -3.35 -23.13 11.74
C ALA A 180 -2.17 -22.52 10.97
N GLN A 181 -2.14 -22.62 9.63
CA GLN A 181 -1.12 -21.95 8.83
C GLN A 181 -1.31 -20.43 8.80
N LEU A 182 -2.54 -19.95 8.73
CA LEU A 182 -2.83 -18.51 8.79
C LEU A 182 -2.36 -17.90 10.11
N GLU A 183 -2.62 -18.55 11.25
CA GLU A 183 -2.14 -18.07 12.56
C GLU A 183 -0.61 -18.01 12.65
N LYS A 184 0.11 -18.96 12.04
CA LYS A 184 1.58 -18.92 11.97
C LYS A 184 2.11 -17.69 11.22
N ILE A 185 1.45 -17.29 10.13
CA ILE A 185 1.92 -16.18 9.29
C ILE A 185 1.33 -14.82 9.68
N ARG A 186 0.22 -14.78 10.42
CA ARG A 186 -0.53 -13.55 10.75
C ARG A 186 0.32 -12.45 11.41
N GLY A 187 1.22 -12.85 12.30
CA GLY A 187 2.12 -11.92 13.00
C GLY A 187 3.29 -11.40 12.15
N THR A 188 3.54 -12.01 10.99
CA THR A 188 4.71 -11.71 10.16
C THR A 188 4.60 -10.37 9.45
N ARG A 189 5.75 -9.79 9.10
CA ARG A 189 5.78 -8.56 8.30
C ARG A 189 5.15 -8.75 6.92
N ALA A 190 5.36 -9.92 6.30
CA ALA A 190 4.78 -10.24 4.99
C ALA A 190 3.25 -10.19 5.04
N PHE A 191 2.65 -10.82 6.06
CA PHE A 191 1.19 -10.81 6.20
C PHE A 191 0.64 -9.42 6.44
N LYS A 192 1.29 -8.59 7.28
CA LYS A 192 0.88 -7.19 7.49
C LYS A 192 0.92 -6.36 6.21
N LYS A 193 1.94 -6.57 5.36
CA LYS A 193 2.02 -5.90 4.05
C LYS A 193 0.86 -6.29 3.14
N TYR A 194 0.57 -7.59 3.09
CA TYR A 194 -0.54 -8.12 2.34
C TYR A 194 -1.88 -7.61 2.88
N GLU A 195 -2.10 -7.64 4.18
CA GLU A 195 -3.31 -7.12 4.84
C GLU A 195 -3.56 -5.65 4.50
N GLU A 196 -2.55 -4.79 4.63
CA GLU A 196 -2.67 -3.37 4.26
C GLU A 196 -3.05 -3.18 2.78
N TYR A 197 -2.47 -3.96 1.88
CA TYR A 197 -2.84 -3.93 0.46
C TYR A 197 -4.28 -4.39 0.24
N ALA A 198 -4.65 -5.51 0.85
CA ALA A 198 -5.95 -6.15 0.69
C ALA A 198 -7.09 -5.25 1.21
N VAL A 199 -6.84 -4.51 2.30
CA VAL A 199 -7.74 -3.47 2.83
C VAL A 199 -7.90 -2.31 1.85
N ALA A 200 -6.80 -1.79 1.30
CA ALA A 200 -6.85 -0.70 0.33
C ALA A 200 -7.54 -1.12 -0.98
N PHE A 201 -7.33 -2.36 -1.42
CA PHE A 201 -8.04 -2.95 -2.56
C PHE A 201 -9.54 -2.97 -2.30
N ASP A 202 -9.98 -3.48 -1.13
CA ASP A 202 -11.40 -3.50 -0.78
C ASP A 202 -12.02 -2.10 -0.72
N ASP A 203 -11.32 -1.15 -0.08
CA ASP A 203 -11.78 0.22 0.03
C ASP A 203 -11.92 0.86 -1.36
N TYR A 204 -11.01 0.56 -2.29
CA TYR A 204 -11.13 1.01 -3.67
C TYR A 204 -12.36 0.43 -4.35
N GLN A 205 -12.53 -0.89 -4.31
CA GLN A 205 -13.64 -1.59 -4.97
C GLN A 205 -15.00 -1.13 -4.44
N ILE A 206 -15.15 -0.95 -3.12
CA ILE A 206 -16.39 -0.45 -2.51
C ILE A 206 -16.76 0.96 -3.01
N ASN A 207 -15.77 1.79 -3.31
CA ASN A 207 -15.98 3.15 -3.80
C ASN A 207 -16.20 3.24 -5.33
N LEU A 208 -16.01 2.15 -6.07
CA LEU A 208 -16.37 2.09 -7.48
C LEU A 208 -17.89 1.96 -7.66
N TYR A 209 -18.40 2.55 -8.74
CA TYR A 209 -19.74 2.22 -9.22
C TYR A 209 -19.83 0.73 -9.54
N SER A 210 -20.98 0.10 -9.30
CA SER A 210 -21.16 -1.32 -9.57
C SER A 210 -20.85 -1.72 -11.02
N SER A 211 -21.03 -0.82 -11.99
CA SER A 211 -20.67 -1.03 -13.40
C SER A 211 -19.16 -1.14 -13.65
N ASP A 212 -18.35 -0.53 -12.78
CA ASP A 212 -16.90 -0.43 -12.94
C ASP A 212 -16.16 -1.50 -12.14
N ARG A 213 -16.90 -2.29 -11.34
CA ARG A 213 -16.35 -3.39 -10.55
C ARG A 213 -16.13 -4.62 -11.42
N PRO A 214 -15.08 -5.41 -11.14
CA PRO A 214 -14.85 -6.64 -11.86
C PRO A 214 -15.93 -7.67 -11.52
N ALA A 215 -16.38 -8.43 -12.52
CA ALA A 215 -17.31 -9.54 -12.30
C ALA A 215 -16.71 -10.68 -11.45
N ILE A 216 -15.38 -10.81 -11.46
CA ILE A 216 -14.62 -11.79 -10.68
C ILE A 216 -13.49 -11.05 -9.98
N PHE A 217 -13.52 -11.05 -8.64
CA PHE A 217 -12.52 -10.36 -7.84
C PHE A 217 -11.28 -11.21 -7.54
N PHE A 218 -11.46 -12.51 -7.29
CA PHE A 218 -10.35 -13.40 -7.03
C PHE A 218 -9.61 -13.75 -8.32
N ASP A 219 -8.29 -13.70 -8.25
CA ASP A 219 -7.43 -14.28 -9.28
C ASP A 219 -7.81 -15.75 -9.50
N LYS A 220 -7.77 -16.22 -10.74
CA LYS A 220 -8.05 -17.63 -11.08
C LYS A 220 -7.14 -18.61 -10.34
N ASN A 221 -5.94 -18.16 -9.94
CA ASN A 221 -4.95 -18.95 -9.22
C ASN A 221 -5.04 -18.78 -7.69
N ALA A 222 -5.98 -17.96 -7.18
CA ALA A 222 -6.13 -17.71 -5.77
C ALA A 222 -6.41 -19.01 -4.99
N THR A 223 -5.52 -19.34 -4.07
CA THR A 223 -5.61 -20.56 -3.27
C THR A 223 -6.63 -20.41 -2.15
N PRO A 224 -7.25 -21.50 -1.66
CA PRO A 224 -8.09 -21.45 -0.46
C PRO A 224 -7.43 -20.83 0.76
N LEU A 225 -6.11 -20.99 0.91
CA LEU A 225 -5.34 -20.29 1.95
C LEU A 225 -5.42 -18.76 1.82
N GLU A 226 -5.19 -18.20 0.63
CA GLU A 226 -5.30 -16.75 0.40
C GLU A 226 -6.74 -16.26 0.55
N LYS A 227 -7.72 -17.01 0.02
CA LYS A 227 -9.15 -16.69 0.14
C LYS A 227 -9.60 -16.65 1.60
N MET A 228 -9.18 -17.63 2.41
CA MET A 228 -9.48 -17.65 3.84
C MET A 228 -8.77 -16.55 4.61
N ALA A 229 -7.56 -16.14 4.20
CA ALA A 229 -6.91 -14.95 4.74
C ALA A 229 -7.72 -13.67 4.45
N ARG A 230 -8.23 -13.51 3.22
CA ARG A 230 -9.12 -12.38 2.86
C ARG A 230 -10.37 -12.35 3.72
N ILE A 231 -10.98 -13.50 3.96
CA ILE A 231 -12.15 -13.63 4.82
C ILE A 231 -11.85 -13.19 6.25
N GLN A 232 -10.72 -13.64 6.83
CA GLN A 232 -10.31 -13.18 8.15
C GLN A 232 -10.12 -11.66 8.19
N ILE A 233 -9.51 -11.07 7.16
CA ILE A 233 -9.36 -9.61 7.03
C ILE A 233 -10.72 -8.92 6.92
N TRP A 234 -11.67 -9.48 6.17
CA TRP A 234 -13.02 -8.90 6.05
C TRP A 234 -13.77 -8.91 7.37
N VAL A 235 -13.63 -9.97 8.16
CA VAL A 235 -14.20 -10.05 9.51
C VAL A 235 -13.57 -8.99 10.41
N THR A 236 -12.24 -8.90 10.47
CA THR A 236 -11.56 -7.93 11.34
C THR A 236 -11.83 -6.47 10.96
N THR A 237 -11.98 -6.20 9.67
CA THR A 237 -12.30 -4.86 9.13
C THR A 237 -13.80 -4.60 9.00
N LYS A 238 -14.64 -5.54 9.46
CA LYS A 238 -16.10 -5.42 9.47
C LYS A 238 -16.69 -5.09 8.09
N ARG A 239 -16.19 -5.75 7.04
CA ARG A 239 -16.72 -5.54 5.68
C ARG A 239 -18.20 -5.92 5.61
N PRO A 240 -19.03 -5.16 4.87
CA PRO A 240 -20.45 -5.46 4.73
C PRO A 240 -20.67 -6.86 4.18
N LYS A 241 -21.66 -7.57 4.72
CA LYS A 241 -22.03 -8.93 4.26
C LYS A 241 -22.40 -8.95 2.77
N ALA A 242 -23.03 -7.88 2.27
CA ALA A 242 -23.34 -7.74 0.85
C ALA A 242 -22.07 -7.72 -0.01
N TYR A 243 -21.06 -6.93 0.38
CA TYR A 243 -19.76 -6.89 -0.31
C TYR A 243 -19.05 -8.24 -0.28
N VAL A 244 -19.07 -8.95 0.85
CA VAL A 244 -18.46 -10.30 0.93
C VAL A 244 -19.16 -11.28 -0.01
N LYS A 245 -20.49 -11.22 -0.13
CA LYS A 245 -21.24 -12.04 -1.09
C LYS A 245 -20.89 -11.69 -2.52
N GLU A 246 -20.88 -10.41 -2.89
CA GLU A 246 -20.48 -9.92 -4.20
C GLU A 246 -19.06 -10.41 -4.56
N PHE A 247 -18.09 -10.23 -3.65
CA PHE A 247 -16.69 -10.63 -3.86
C PHE A 247 -16.54 -12.15 -4.08
N LEU A 248 -17.35 -12.95 -3.38
CA LEU A 248 -17.40 -14.40 -3.53
C LEU A 248 -18.25 -14.86 -4.73
N ASN A 249 -18.82 -13.94 -5.52
CA ASN A 249 -19.77 -14.21 -6.60
C ASN A 249 -21.03 -14.97 -6.13
N LEU A 250 -21.59 -14.51 -5.01
CA LEU A 250 -22.75 -15.08 -4.30
C LEU A 250 -23.87 -14.05 -4.06
N GLU A 251 -23.86 -12.92 -4.77
CA GLU A 251 -24.85 -11.84 -4.58
C GLU A 251 -26.29 -12.34 -4.74
N HIS A 252 -26.54 -13.13 -5.79
CA HIS A 252 -27.84 -13.72 -6.10
C HIS A 252 -27.95 -15.20 -5.69
N ALA A 253 -27.02 -15.70 -4.88
CA ALA A 253 -27.04 -17.09 -4.45
C ALA A 253 -28.23 -17.36 -3.51
N ASN A 254 -28.98 -18.42 -3.80
CA ASN A 254 -30.04 -18.90 -2.92
C ASN A 254 -29.46 -19.53 -1.63
N GLN A 255 -30.33 -19.84 -0.67
CA GLN A 255 -29.90 -20.38 0.63
C GLN A 255 -29.11 -21.69 0.50
N GLN A 256 -29.50 -22.58 -0.42
CA GLN A 256 -28.79 -23.83 -0.66
C GLN A 256 -27.35 -23.59 -1.12
N LYS A 257 -27.17 -22.68 -2.09
CA LYS A 257 -25.85 -22.31 -2.62
C LYS A 257 -24.98 -21.68 -1.53
N LEU A 258 -25.54 -20.76 -0.74
CA LEU A 258 -24.86 -20.15 0.40
C LEU A 258 -24.45 -21.17 1.46
N SER A 259 -25.32 -22.13 1.78
CA SER A 259 -25.03 -23.22 2.72
C SER A 259 -23.93 -24.16 2.24
N SER A 260 -23.83 -24.37 0.91
CA SER A 260 -22.82 -25.23 0.29
C SER A 260 -21.48 -24.55 0.02
N ASP A 261 -21.43 -23.21 0.00
CA ASP A 261 -20.22 -22.48 -0.34
C ASP A 261 -19.22 -22.50 0.84
N ARG A 262 -18.12 -23.23 0.67
CA ARG A 262 -17.08 -23.41 1.68
C ARG A 262 -16.57 -22.08 2.26
N PHE A 263 -16.34 -21.08 1.41
CA PHE A 263 -15.76 -19.80 1.80
C PHE A 263 -16.76 -18.93 2.55
N TYR A 264 -18.01 -18.89 2.10
CA TYR A 264 -19.06 -18.18 2.80
C TYR A 264 -19.39 -18.82 4.15
N GLN A 265 -19.41 -20.16 4.24
CA GLN A 265 -19.54 -20.86 5.52
C GLN A 265 -18.37 -20.56 6.47
N PHE A 266 -17.15 -20.47 5.93
CA PHE A 266 -16.00 -20.05 6.71
C PHE A 266 -16.15 -18.61 7.24
N TYR A 267 -16.62 -17.67 6.41
CA TYR A 267 -16.91 -16.29 6.83
C TYR A 267 -17.93 -16.22 7.97
N LEU A 268 -19.04 -16.96 7.88
CA LEU A 268 -20.05 -16.99 8.95
C LEU A 268 -19.47 -17.50 10.27
N LYS A 269 -18.65 -18.56 10.24
CA LYS A 269 -17.99 -19.09 11.43
C LYS A 269 -17.01 -18.08 12.06
N GLU A 270 -16.23 -17.36 11.24
CA GLU A 270 -15.29 -16.36 11.75
C GLU A 270 -16.01 -15.12 12.31
N LEU A 271 -17.13 -14.69 11.71
CA LEU A 271 -18.01 -13.67 12.29
C LEU A 271 -18.60 -14.08 13.64
N GLU A 272 -19.10 -15.31 13.75
CA GLU A 272 -19.69 -15.81 14.99
C GLU A 272 -18.69 -15.80 16.14
N LYS A 273 -17.44 -16.24 15.88
CA LYS A 273 -16.36 -16.16 16.87
C LYS A 273 -16.09 -14.73 17.32
N MET A 274 -16.07 -13.77 16.40
CA MET A 274 -15.81 -12.37 16.72
C MET A 274 -16.91 -11.77 17.62
N ASN A 275 -18.16 -12.20 17.46
CA ASN A 275 -19.29 -11.72 18.26
C ASN A 275 -19.38 -12.36 19.66
N LYS A 276 -18.63 -13.44 19.93
CA LYS A 276 -18.57 -14.11 21.23
C LYS A 276 -17.45 -13.60 22.13
N VAL A 277 -16.57 -12.73 21.60
CA VAL A 277 -15.44 -12.09 22.31
C VAL A 277 -15.84 -10.67 22.68
#